data_AF-A0A430R4H7-F1
#
_entry.id   AF-A0A430R4H7-F1
#
_cell.length_a   1.000
_cell.length_b   1.000
_cell.length_c   1.000
_cell.angle_alpha   90.00
_cell.angle_beta   90.00
_cell.angle_gamma   90.00
#
_symmetry.space_group_name_H-M   'P 1'
#
loop_
_entity.id
_entity.type
_entity.pdbx_description
1 polymer ?
#
loop_
_entity_poly.entity_id
_entity_poly.type
_entity_poly.pdbx_seq_one_letter_code
_entity_poly.pdbx_strand_id
1 'polypeptide(L)' 'MPHWSTVYHYFRKWQKEGVWERAVQTLARRDREREGRYASPSALVLDSQSVVTGIARILQTTEKGGPGETTGQRK' A
#
# COMPACT_ATOMS: atom_id res chain seq x y z
N MET A 1 15.09 -12.43 -18.40
CA MET A 1 14.93 -11.66 -17.14
C MET A 1 15.79 -12.31 -16.06
N PRO A 2 16.36 -11.56 -15.10
CA PRO A 2 17.19 -12.14 -14.03
C PRO A 2 16.36 -13.12 -13.18
N HIS A 3 17.04 -14.11 -12.59
CA HIS A 3 16.40 -15.06 -11.69
C HIS A 3 15.86 -14.35 -10.44
N TRP A 4 14.69 -14.78 -9.94
CA TRP A 4 14.00 -14.11 -8.84
C TRP A 4 14.85 -14.01 -7.57
N SER A 5 15.71 -15.01 -7.31
CA SER A 5 16.60 -15.03 -6.15
C SER A 5 17.63 -13.90 -6.18
N THR A 6 18.10 -13.52 -7.37
CA THR A 6 19.03 -12.41 -7.56
C THR A 6 18.35 -11.09 -7.19
N VAL A 7 17.13 -10.87 -7.69
CA VAL A 7 16.35 -9.66 -7.38
C VAL A 7 16.05 -9.59 -5.88
N TYR A 8 15.58 -10.69 -5.29
CA TYR A 8 15.24 -10.76 -3.88
C TYR A 8 16.46 -10.57 -2.96
N HIS A 9 17.64 -11.07 -3.37
CA HIS A 9 18.87 -10.87 -2.62
C HIS A 9 19.21 -9.38 -2.44
N TYR A 10 19.22 -8.61 -3.53
CA TYR A 10 19.50 -7.17 -3.46
C TYR A 10 18.41 -6.42 -2.70
N PHE A 11 17.14 -6.74 -2.92
CA PHE A 11 16.03 -6.16 -2.17
C PHE A 11 16.22 -6.35 -0.66
N ARG A 12 16.49 -7.59 -0.21
CA ARG A 12 16.70 -7.90 1.21
C ARG A 12 17.94 -7.22 1.77
N LYS A 13 19.00 -7.10 0.99
CA LYS A 13 20.20 -6.36 1.38
C LYS A 13 19.89 -4.89 1.61
N TRP A 14 19.25 -4.23 0.65
CA TRP A 14 18.86 -2.83 0.74
C TRP A 14 17.90 -2.53 1.87
N GLN A 15 16.95 -3.43 2.14
CA GLN A 15 16.04 -3.31 3.25
C GLN A 15 16.78 -3.36 4.60
N LYS A 16 17.78 -4.23 4.74
CA LYS A 16 18.64 -4.27 5.94
C LYS A 16 19.52 -3.03 6.09
N GLU A 17 19.99 -2.48 4.98
CA GLU A 17 20.88 -1.30 4.94
C GLU A 17 20.10 0.03 5.01
N GLY A 18 18.78 0.01 5.17
CA GLY A 18 17.96 1.22 5.22
C GLY A 18 17.95 2.01 3.89
N VAL A 19 18.33 1.38 2.78
CA VAL A 19 18.43 2.03 1.46
C VAL A 19 17.04 2.40 0.96
N TRP A 20 16.08 1.50 1.16
CA TRP A 20 14.70 1.69 0.73
C TRP A 20 14.07 2.91 1.41
N GLU A 21 14.23 3.01 2.72
CA GLU A 21 13.71 4.09 3.56
C GLU A 21 14.32 5.44 3.12
N ARG A 22 15.64 5.48 2.92
CA ARG A 22 16.32 6.69 2.42
C ARG A 22 15.85 7.11 1.04
N ALA A 23 15.64 6.14 0.13
CA ALA A 23 15.15 6.41 -1.21
C ALA A 23 13.74 7.03 -1.16
N VAL A 24 12.82 6.40 -0.43
CA VAL A 24 11.44 6.90 -0.28
C VAL A 24 11.42 8.29 0.36
N GLN A 25 12.19 8.52 1.42
CA GLN A 25 12.29 9.83 2.07
C GLN A 25 12.84 10.90 1.13
N THR A 26 13.86 10.57 0.34
CA THR A 26 14.46 11.51 -0.63
C THR A 26 13.46 11.89 -1.71
N LEU A 27 12.75 10.90 -2.25
CA LEU A 27 11.71 11.14 -3.26
C LEU A 27 10.58 12.00 -2.70
N ALA A 28 10.08 11.67 -1.49
CA ALA A 28 9.02 12.45 -0.84
C ALA A 28 9.42 13.91 -0.59
N ARG A 29 10.66 14.18 -0.16
CA ARG A 29 11.16 15.56 0.03
C ARG A 29 11.16 16.34 -1.29
N ARG A 30 11.73 15.75 -2.35
CA ARG A 30 11.77 16.35 -3.68
C ARG A 30 10.38 16.62 -4.24
N ASP A 31 9.45 15.71 -3.95
CA ASP A 31 8.06 15.83 -4.36
C ASP A 31 7.37 17.03 -3.72
N ARG A 32 7.52 17.17 -2.39
CA ARG A 32 6.99 18.31 -1.64
C ARG A 32 7.58 19.64 -2.12
N GLU A 33 8.90 19.69 -2.31
CA GLU A 33 9.58 20.90 -2.80
C GLU A 33 9.09 21.29 -4.19
N ARG A 34 8.87 20.32 -5.09
CA ARG A 34 8.32 20.56 -6.44
C ARG A 34 6.93 21.17 -6.40
N GLU A 35 6.15 20.85 -5.37
CA GLU A 35 4.82 21.42 -5.13
C GLU A 35 4.85 22.72 -4.30
N GLY A 36 6.04 23.28 -4.03
CA GLY A 36 6.19 24.51 -3.24
C GLY A 36 5.93 24.33 -1.74
N ARG A 37 5.93 23.08 -1.25
CA ARG A 37 5.76 22.76 0.17
C ARG A 37 7.12 22.59 0.85
N TYR A 38 7.17 22.77 2.18
CA TYR A 38 8.38 22.49 2.95
C TYR A 38 8.78 21.01 2.85
N ALA A 39 10.08 20.75 2.69
CA ALA A 39 10.64 19.42 2.45
C ALA A 39 10.30 18.43 3.57
N SER A 40 10.37 18.89 4.84
CA SER A 40 9.91 18.10 5.97
C SER A 40 8.40 18.33 6.17
N PRO A 41 7.59 17.28 6.30
CA PRO A 41 6.19 17.46 6.71
C PRO A 41 6.12 17.91 8.17
N SER A 42 5.06 18.65 8.52
CA SER A 42 4.73 19.00 9.91
C SER A 42 3.88 17.93 10.62
N ALA A 43 3.27 17.03 9.85
CA ALA A 43 2.44 15.93 10.33
C ALA A 43 2.64 14.68 9.47
N LEU A 44 2.57 13.49 10.08
CA LEU A 44 2.72 12.19 9.43
C LEU A 44 1.41 11.40 9.55
N VAL A 45 0.86 10.95 8.41
CA VAL A 45 -0.25 10.00 8.38
C VAL A 45 0.33 8.61 8.26
N LEU A 46 0.10 7.78 9.27
CA LEU A 46 0.43 6.36 9.25
C LEU A 46 -0.85 5.59 8.97
N ASP A 47 -0.88 4.88 7.84
CA ASP A 47 -1.95 3.94 7.48
C ASP A 47 -1.36 2.53 7.37
N SER A 48 -2.15 1.52 7.72
CA SER A 48 -1.77 0.12 7.61
C SER A 48 -2.79 -0.60 6.72
N GLN A 49 -2.33 -1.11 5.58
CA GLN A 49 -3.16 -1.87 4.67
C GLN A 49 -2.77 -3.34 4.69
N SER A 50 -3.75 -4.20 4.90
CA SER A 50 -3.54 -5.65 4.85
C SER A 50 -3.63 -6.14 3.40
N VAL A 51 -2.59 -6.83 2.93
CA VAL A 51 -2.64 -7.53 1.64
C VAL A 51 -3.17 -8.93 1.87
N VAL A 52 -4.41 -9.16 1.42
CA VAL A 52 -5.02 -10.49 1.48
C VAL A 52 -4.33 -11.40 0.45
N THR A 53 -3.70 -12.46 0.95
CA THR A 53 -3.01 -13.49 0.16
C THR A 53 -3.74 -14.84 0.26
N GLY A 54 -3.66 -15.66 -0.78
CA GLY A 54 -4.23 -17.02 -0.78
C GLY A 54 -5.76 -17.07 -0.76
N ILE A 55 -6.31 -18.15 -0.18
CA ILE A 55 -7.75 -18.50 -0.18
C ILE A 55 -8.61 -17.38 0.43
N ALA A 56 -8.07 -16.61 1.38
CA ALA A 56 -8.77 -15.46 1.97
C ALA A 56 -9.24 -14.43 0.92
N ARG A 57 -8.56 -14.31 -0.23
CA ARG A 57 -9.01 -13.44 -1.33
C ARG A 57 -10.28 -13.97 -2.00
N ILE A 58 -10.39 -15.28 -2.17
CA ILE A 58 -11.56 -15.94 -2.80
C ILE A 58 -12.77 -15.84 -1.86
N LEU A 59 -12.56 -16.04 -0.56
CA LEU A 59 -13.64 -15.99 0.44
C LEU A 59 -14.19 -14.57 0.67
N GLN A 60 -13.37 -13.52 0.55
CA GLN A 60 -13.85 -12.13 0.67
C GLN A 60 -14.65 -11.65 -0.55
N THR A 61 -14.48 -12.28 -1.72
CA THR A 61 -15.30 -11.97 -2.92
C THR A 61 -16.69 -12.61 -2.87
N THR A 62 -16.90 -13.65 -2.06
CA THR A 62 -18.19 -14.34 -1.95
C THR A 62 -19.15 -13.70 -0.94
N GLU A 63 -18.67 -12.84 -0.03
CA GLU A 63 -19.50 -12.22 1.02
C GLU A 63 -19.98 -10.80 0.70
N LYS A 64 -19.53 -10.18 -0.40
CA LYS A 64 -19.97 -8.82 -0.82
C LYS A 64 -21.30 -8.82 -1.57
N GLY A 65 -22.26 -9.64 -1.12
CA GLY A 65 -23.60 -9.77 -1.69
C GLY A 65 -24.64 -10.11 -0.62
N GLY A 66 -24.79 -9.26 0.40
CA GLY A 66 -25.95 -9.31 1.28
C GLY A 66 -27.15 -8.60 0.63
N PRO A 67 -28.36 -9.18 0.61
CA PRO A 67 -29.53 -8.51 0.05
C PRO A 67 -29.92 -7.35 0.97
N GLY A 68 -29.79 -6.13 0.45
CA GLY A 68 -30.27 -4.93 1.10
C GLY A 68 -31.80 -4.96 1.23
N GLU A 69 -32.29 -4.78 2.45
CA GLU A 69 -33.65 -4.30 2.69
C GLU A 69 -33.92 -3.05 1.86
N THR A 70 -34.94 -3.11 1.00
CA THR A 70 -35.63 -1.92 0.50
C THR A 70 -37.13 -2.11 0.66
N THR A 71 -37.70 -1.27 1.52
CA THR A 71 -39.10 -0.96 1.73
C THR A 71 -39.87 -0.72 0.42
N GLY A 72 -41.13 -1.19 0.34
CA GLY A 72 -42.11 -0.68 -0.62
C GLY A 72 -43.32 -1.59 -0.88
N GLN A 73 -44.49 -1.20 -0.35
CA GLN A 73 -45.80 -1.83 -0.55
C GLN A 73 -46.19 -2.08 -2.01
N ARG A 74 -46.99 -3.15 -2.26
CA ARG A 74 -48.14 -3.11 -3.18
C ARG A 74 -49.26 -4.08 -2.73
N LYS A 75 -50.46 -3.48 -2.59
CA LYS A 75 -51.84 -3.99 -2.58
C LYS A 75 -52.15 -5.40 -2.06
#